data_AF-A0AA36JKG3-F1
#
_entry.id   AF-A0AA36JKG3-F1
#
_cell.length_a   1.000
_cell.length_b   1.000
_cell.length_c   1.000
_cell.angle_alpha   90.00
_cell.angle_beta   90.00
_cell.angle_gamma   90.00
#
_symmetry.space_group_name_H-M   'P 1'
#
loop_
_entity.id
_entity.type
_entity.pdbx_description
1 polymer ?
#
loop_
_entity_poly.entity_id
_entity_poly.type
_entity_poly.pdbx_seq_one_letter_code
_entity_poly.pdbx_strand_id
1 'polypeptide(L)'
;MKATVFHQINGACVSCLVKARVFASASTPRGLTVEFRRCNGDALAFHQLFEEVSNDLRLNCGLAPVESPMMPISVPPPDAGESKGAYLQPLVDMVGCEAPHLEAEAVAALAAVVGASTAGATAILSAMSDVQKILEDLCVNRTIDIAYPAARLASGLVQNGEAQCVSELTMAALRGAATDHIDGLVRMELAEAVRAVACKCATPDYVSSCVSRVELQRALEEAFANSAMDESSGVTRCLREALYTLEATPLNAPLMDSGVMA
;
A
#
# COMPACT_ATOMS: atom_id res chain seq x y z
N MET A 1 -25.04 -16.15 -9.26
CA MET A 1 -23.66 -16.68 -9.40
C MET A 1 -22.77 -16.09 -8.31
N LYS A 2 -21.79 -16.84 -7.78
CA LYS A 2 -20.72 -16.31 -6.92
C LYS A 2 -19.40 -16.48 -7.65
N ALA A 3 -18.53 -15.47 -7.61
CA ALA A 3 -17.21 -15.52 -8.21
C ALA A 3 -16.21 -14.78 -7.31
N THR A 4 -14.99 -15.30 -7.23
CA THR A 4 -13.85 -14.59 -6.63
C THR A 4 -13.06 -13.95 -7.76
N VAL A 5 -12.79 -12.66 -7.65
CA VAL A 5 -12.09 -11.89 -8.67
C VAL A 5 -10.80 -11.33 -8.07
N PHE A 6 -9.74 -11.37 -8.87
CA PHE A 6 -8.42 -10.85 -8.52
C PHE A 6 -8.06 -9.76 -9.54
N HIS A 7 -7.63 -8.59 -9.05
CA HIS A 7 -7.12 -7.49 -9.86
C HIS A 7 -5.72 -7.10 -9.37
N GLN A 8 -4.88 -6.62 -10.28
CA GLN A 8 -3.61 -6.02 -9.91
C GLN A 8 -3.72 -4.49 -9.99
N ILE A 9 -3.68 -3.80 -8.85
CA ILE A 9 -3.77 -2.33 -8.75
C ILE A 9 -2.49 -1.79 -8.14
N ASN A 10 -1.76 -0.97 -8.89
CA ASN A 10 -0.50 -0.36 -8.45
C ASN A 10 0.47 -1.40 -7.86
N GLY A 11 0.66 -2.50 -8.59
CA GLY A 11 1.56 -3.59 -8.21
C GLY A 11 0.98 -4.62 -7.23
N ALA A 12 -0.15 -4.34 -6.58
CA ALA A 12 -0.71 -5.27 -5.58
C ALA A 12 -1.88 -6.08 -6.09
N CYS A 13 -1.92 -7.34 -5.68
CA CYS A 13 -3.04 -8.22 -5.90
C CYS A 13 -4.14 -7.89 -4.89
N VAL A 14 -5.24 -7.31 -5.36
CA VAL A 14 -6.47 -7.13 -4.59
C VAL A 14 -7.49 -8.16 -5.03
N SER A 15 -8.34 -8.60 -4.10
CA SER A 15 -9.39 -9.57 -4.44
C SER A 15 -10.72 -9.22 -3.80
N CYS A 16 -11.81 -9.57 -4.47
CA CYS A 16 -13.14 -9.45 -3.92
C CYS A 16 -14.01 -10.66 -4.29
N LEU A 17 -14.89 -11.04 -3.36
CA LEU A 17 -15.92 -12.04 -3.58
C LEU A 17 -17.21 -11.32 -4.00
N VAL A 18 -17.71 -11.64 -5.19
CA VAL A 18 -18.86 -10.96 -5.79
C VAL A 18 -19.99 -11.94 -6.03
N LYS A 19 -21.22 -11.49 -5.75
CA LYS A 19 -22.45 -12.19 -6.12
C LYS A 19 -23.18 -11.39 -7.18
N ALA A 20 -23.41 -12.01 -8.33
CA ALA A 20 -24.24 -11.47 -9.39
C ALA A 20 -25.61 -12.16 -9.38
N ARG A 21 -26.68 -11.36 -9.53
CA ARG A 21 -28.07 -11.83 -9.67
C ARG A 21 -28.70 -11.17 -10.89
N VAL A 22 -29.52 -11.91 -11.61
CA VAL A 22 -30.26 -11.41 -12.77
C VAL A 22 -31.74 -11.50 -12.45
N PHE A 23 -32.46 -10.41 -12.65
CA PHE A 23 -33.88 -10.28 -12.41
C PHE A 23 -34.59 -9.86 -13.70
N ALA A 24 -35.84 -10.29 -13.87
CA ALA A 24 -36.70 -9.69 -14.89
C ALA A 24 -37.11 -8.28 -14.46
N SER A 25 -37.02 -7.32 -15.37
CA SER A 25 -37.46 -5.94 -15.13
C SER A 25 -38.98 -5.87 -15.14
N ALA A 26 -39.57 -5.24 -14.11
CA ALA A 26 -41.00 -5.00 -14.05
C ALA A 26 -41.45 -3.85 -14.98
N SER A 27 -40.54 -2.91 -15.30
CA SER A 27 -40.84 -1.71 -16.07
C SER A 27 -40.72 -1.90 -17.58
N THR A 28 -39.97 -2.92 -18.03
CA THR A 28 -39.70 -3.16 -19.44
C THR A 28 -40.02 -4.61 -19.79
N PRO A 29 -41.01 -4.89 -20.66
CA PRO A 29 -41.28 -6.26 -21.09
C PRO A 29 -40.05 -6.81 -21.81
N ARG A 30 -39.46 -7.88 -21.24
CA ARG A 30 -38.16 -8.51 -21.62
C ARG A 30 -36.90 -7.79 -21.14
N GLY A 31 -37.01 -6.74 -20.33
CA GLY A 31 -35.85 -6.15 -19.68
C GLY A 31 -35.26 -7.10 -18.62
N LEU A 32 -33.95 -7.08 -18.46
CA LEU A 32 -33.25 -7.76 -17.38
C LEU A 32 -32.47 -6.73 -16.55
N THR A 33 -32.45 -6.92 -15.25
CA THR A 33 -31.64 -6.14 -14.31
C THR A 33 -30.58 -7.06 -13.72
N VAL A 34 -29.31 -6.64 -13.80
CA VAL A 34 -28.19 -7.37 -13.18
C VAL A 34 -27.75 -6.62 -11.92
N GLU A 35 -27.86 -7.27 -10.77
CA GLU A 35 -27.37 -6.77 -9.48
C GLU A 35 -26.01 -7.40 -9.17
N PHE A 36 -25.00 -6.57 -8.93
CA PHE A 36 -23.71 -6.98 -8.41
C PHE A 36 -23.59 -6.58 -6.95
N ARG A 37 -23.20 -7.52 -6.09
CA ARG A 37 -22.98 -7.26 -4.66
C ARG A 37 -21.62 -7.76 -4.20
N ARG A 38 -20.83 -6.86 -3.61
CA ARG A 38 -19.63 -7.22 -2.82
C ARG A 38 -20.07 -8.06 -1.62
N CYS A 39 -19.62 -9.30 -1.57
CA CYS A 39 -19.85 -10.20 -0.43
C CYS A 39 -18.70 -10.13 0.58
N ASN A 40 -17.47 -9.99 0.08
CA ASN A 40 -16.25 -9.86 0.88
C ASN A 40 -15.11 -9.26 0.03
N GLY A 41 -14.02 -8.85 0.67
CA GLY A 41 -12.77 -8.40 0.05
C GLY A 41 -12.75 -6.92 -0.30
N ASP A 42 -11.83 -6.52 -1.16
CA ASP A 42 -11.48 -5.12 -1.44
C ASP A 42 -12.57 -4.37 -2.22
N ALA A 43 -12.92 -3.15 -1.79
CA ALA A 43 -13.95 -2.33 -2.40
C ALA A 43 -13.51 -1.71 -3.74
N LEU A 44 -12.22 -1.37 -3.90
CA LEU A 44 -11.65 -0.88 -5.16
C LEU A 44 -11.61 -2.00 -6.20
N ALA A 45 -11.24 -3.22 -5.81
CA ALA A 45 -11.33 -4.40 -6.68
C ALA A 45 -12.76 -4.63 -7.17
N PHE A 46 -13.75 -4.51 -6.27
CA PHE A 46 -15.15 -4.60 -6.64
C PHE A 46 -15.57 -3.48 -7.61
N HIS A 47 -15.14 -2.25 -7.35
CA HIS A 47 -15.46 -1.11 -8.20
C HIS A 47 -14.89 -1.26 -9.61
N GLN A 48 -13.62 -1.67 -9.75
CA GLN A 48 -13.00 -1.90 -11.06
C GLN A 48 -13.70 -3.02 -11.83
N LEU A 49 -13.96 -4.16 -11.19
CA LEU A 49 -14.74 -5.25 -11.78
C LEU A 49 -16.12 -4.75 -12.23
N PHE A 50 -16.79 -3.96 -11.39
CA PHE A 50 -18.11 -3.44 -11.70
C PHE A 50 -18.07 -2.52 -12.93
N GLU A 51 -17.08 -1.64 -13.04
CA GLU A 51 -16.87 -0.79 -14.22
C GLU A 51 -16.58 -1.62 -15.47
N GLU A 52 -15.66 -2.58 -15.41
CA GLU A 52 -15.32 -3.47 -16.52
C GLU A 52 -16.54 -4.26 -17.02
N VAL A 53 -17.24 -4.93 -16.11
CA VAL A 53 -18.42 -5.74 -16.46
C VAL A 53 -19.58 -4.86 -16.94
N SER A 54 -19.77 -3.68 -16.35
CA SER A 54 -20.79 -2.74 -16.81
C SER A 54 -20.51 -2.26 -18.23
N ASN A 55 -19.25 -1.99 -18.56
CA ASN A 55 -18.84 -1.60 -19.90
C ASN A 55 -19.02 -2.74 -20.90
N ASP A 56 -18.65 -3.97 -20.53
CA ASP A 56 -18.86 -5.15 -21.38
C ASP A 56 -20.35 -5.42 -21.65
N LEU A 57 -21.19 -5.36 -20.61
CA LEU A 57 -22.64 -5.50 -20.76
C LEU A 57 -23.24 -4.40 -21.65
N ARG A 58 -22.73 -3.17 -21.58
CA ARG A 58 -23.17 -2.08 -22.49
C ARG A 58 -22.85 -2.40 -23.94
N LEU A 59 -21.61 -2.82 -24.22
CA LEU A 59 -21.16 -3.14 -25.57
C LEU A 59 -21.88 -4.35 -26.16
N ASN A 60 -22.05 -5.42 -25.37
CA ASN A 60 -22.54 -6.70 -25.88
C ASN A 60 -24.06 -6.86 -25.80
N CYS A 61 -24.74 -6.16 -24.88
CA CYS A 61 -26.20 -6.26 -24.72
C CYS A 61 -26.96 -5.06 -25.29
N GLY A 62 -26.27 -4.11 -25.93
CA GLY A 62 -26.90 -2.92 -26.52
C GLY A 62 -27.62 -2.05 -25.46
N LEU A 63 -27.12 -2.06 -24.23
CA LEU A 63 -27.65 -1.17 -23.20
C LEU A 63 -27.36 0.27 -23.63
N ALA A 64 -28.39 1.11 -23.59
CA ALA A 64 -28.18 2.54 -23.77
C ALA A 64 -27.09 3.02 -22.80
N PRO A 65 -26.23 3.97 -23.21
CA PRO A 65 -25.32 4.61 -22.27
C PRO A 65 -26.15 5.05 -21.06
N VAL A 66 -25.74 4.62 -19.86
CA VAL A 66 -26.40 5.10 -18.64
C VAL A 66 -26.28 6.62 -18.69
N GLU A 67 -27.41 7.32 -18.75
CA GLU A 67 -27.45 8.79 -18.75
C GLU A 67 -26.86 9.27 -17.43
N SER A 68 -25.56 9.50 -17.47
CA SER A 68 -24.63 9.65 -16.35
C SER A 68 -24.67 8.55 -15.29
N PRO A 69 -23.53 7.89 -14.96
CA PRO A 69 -23.43 7.25 -13.65
C PRO A 69 -23.89 8.30 -12.64
N MET A 70 -24.85 7.95 -11.77
CA MET A 70 -25.37 8.81 -10.71
C MET A 70 -24.18 9.57 -10.16
N MET A 71 -24.03 10.85 -10.55
CA MET A 71 -22.73 11.50 -10.45
C MET A 71 -22.33 11.37 -9.00
N PRO A 72 -21.08 10.92 -8.70
CA PRO A 72 -20.61 10.87 -7.32
C PRO A 72 -21.04 12.19 -6.72
N ILE A 73 -21.86 12.12 -5.65
CA ILE A 73 -22.51 13.29 -5.03
C ILE A 73 -21.46 14.38 -5.07
N SER A 74 -21.71 15.44 -5.83
CA SER A 74 -20.68 16.44 -6.13
C SER A 74 -20.36 17.08 -4.78
N VAL A 75 -19.34 16.52 -4.13
CA VAL A 75 -18.84 17.06 -2.88
C VAL A 75 -18.24 18.39 -3.32
N PRO A 76 -18.75 19.52 -2.78
CA PRO A 76 -18.21 20.81 -3.15
C PRO A 76 -16.69 20.75 -3.03
N PRO A 77 -15.95 21.27 -4.03
CA PRO A 77 -14.51 21.23 -3.98
C PRO A 77 -14.08 21.85 -2.64
N PRO A 78 -13.21 21.17 -1.91
CA PRO A 78 -12.76 21.66 -0.62
C PRO A 78 -12.32 23.12 -0.70
N ASP A 79 -12.74 23.94 0.26
CA ASP A 79 -12.34 25.35 0.31
C ASP A 79 -10.81 25.43 0.23
N ALA A 80 -10.28 26.25 -0.68
CA ALA A 80 -8.86 26.31 -1.00
C ALA A 80 -7.95 26.74 0.19
N GLY A 81 -8.54 27.05 1.35
CA GLY A 81 -7.86 27.38 2.59
C GLY A 81 -7.80 26.26 3.64
N GLU A 82 -8.50 25.14 3.45
CA GLU A 82 -8.44 24.03 4.41
C GLU A 82 -7.15 23.20 4.20
N SER A 83 -6.44 22.95 5.30
CA SER A 83 -5.17 22.22 5.27
C SER A 83 -5.39 20.84 4.63
N LYS A 84 -4.57 20.50 3.62
CA LYS A 84 -4.70 19.25 2.85
C LYS A 84 -4.71 17.97 3.71
N GLY A 85 -4.28 18.05 4.97
CA GLY A 85 -4.35 16.95 5.94
C GLY A 85 -5.74 16.69 6.53
N ALA A 86 -6.63 17.70 6.59
CA ALA A 86 -7.94 17.55 7.23
C ALA A 86 -8.84 16.50 6.54
N TYR A 87 -8.67 16.31 5.23
CA TYR A 87 -9.44 15.33 4.46
C TYR A 87 -9.12 13.87 4.77
N LEU A 88 -7.93 13.60 5.33
CA LEU A 88 -7.50 12.25 5.67
C LEU A 88 -7.84 11.87 7.11
N GLN A 89 -8.21 12.84 7.95
CA GLN A 89 -8.53 12.59 9.36
C GLN A 89 -9.60 11.50 9.54
N PRO A 90 -10.71 11.48 8.77
CA PRO A 90 -11.70 10.40 8.92
C PRO A 90 -11.13 9.02 8.63
N LEU A 91 -10.24 8.90 7.65
CA LEU A 91 -9.56 7.62 7.36
C LEU A 91 -8.60 7.26 8.47
N VAL A 92 -7.83 8.21 8.99
CA VAL A 92 -6.92 8.00 10.12
C VAL A 92 -7.69 7.56 11.38
N ASP A 93 -8.82 8.19 11.67
CA ASP A 93 -9.68 7.82 12.81
C ASP A 93 -10.25 6.40 12.65
N MET A 94 -10.52 5.97 11.41
CA MET A 94 -10.99 4.61 11.12
C MET A 94 -9.91 3.53 11.27
N VAL A 95 -8.62 3.87 11.16
CA VAL A 95 -7.49 2.90 11.31
C VAL A 95 -7.40 2.32 12.73
N GLY A 96 -8.01 2.96 13.72
CA GLY A 96 -8.05 2.46 15.11
C GLY A 96 -9.44 2.03 15.59
N CYS A 97 -10.42 1.89 14.70
CA CYS A 97 -11.79 1.59 15.11
C CYS A 97 -11.98 0.11 15.48
N GLU A 98 -12.96 -0.19 16.34
CA GLU A 98 -13.26 -1.57 16.77
C GLU A 98 -13.94 -2.44 15.69
N ALA A 99 -14.13 -1.90 14.48
CA ALA A 99 -14.79 -2.57 13.37
C ALA A 99 -13.76 -3.02 12.31
N PRO A 100 -13.36 -4.31 12.29
CA PRO A 100 -12.24 -4.78 11.45
C PRO A 100 -12.40 -4.51 9.96
N HIS A 101 -13.64 -4.51 9.46
CA HIS A 101 -13.92 -4.24 8.05
C HIS A 101 -13.74 -2.76 7.68
N LEU A 102 -14.02 -1.84 8.61
CA LEU A 102 -13.78 -0.41 8.43
C LEU A 102 -12.30 -0.09 8.57
N GLU A 103 -11.62 -0.71 9.53
CA GLU A 103 -10.17 -0.64 9.71
C GLU A 103 -9.44 -1.09 8.43
N ALA A 104 -9.78 -2.27 7.90
CA ALA A 104 -9.21 -2.77 6.64
C ALA A 104 -9.43 -1.80 5.46
N GLU A 105 -10.64 -1.27 5.33
CA GLU A 105 -11.01 -0.33 4.26
C GLU A 105 -10.24 0.99 4.37
N ALA A 106 -10.11 1.51 5.59
CA ALA A 106 -9.36 2.73 5.86
C ALA A 106 -7.87 2.56 5.55
N VAL A 107 -7.25 1.48 6.03
CA VAL A 107 -5.84 1.19 5.76
C VAL A 107 -5.58 1.01 4.27
N ALA A 108 -6.47 0.29 3.56
CA ALA A 108 -6.37 0.12 2.11
C ALA A 108 -6.51 1.45 1.35
N ALA A 109 -7.45 2.32 1.77
CA ALA A 109 -7.62 3.65 1.19
C ALA A 109 -6.39 4.53 1.41
N LEU A 110 -5.83 4.54 2.62
CA LEU A 110 -4.58 5.26 2.91
C LEU A 110 -3.42 4.73 2.07
N ALA A 111 -3.27 3.40 1.94
CA ALA A 111 -2.25 2.79 1.10
C ALA A 111 -2.38 3.26 -0.36
N ALA A 112 -3.60 3.37 -0.88
CA ALA A 112 -3.86 3.88 -2.22
C ALA A 112 -3.47 5.37 -2.37
N VAL A 113 -3.77 6.20 -1.37
CA VAL A 113 -3.37 7.63 -1.34
C VAL A 113 -1.84 7.78 -1.36
N VAL A 114 -1.14 6.98 -0.55
CA VAL A 114 0.33 6.96 -0.52
C VAL A 114 0.91 6.50 -1.85
N GLY A 115 0.34 5.47 -2.46
CA GLY A 115 0.78 4.96 -3.76
C GLY A 115 0.54 5.94 -4.92
N ALA A 116 -0.40 6.87 -4.79
CA ALA A 116 -0.72 7.83 -5.84
C ALA A 116 0.20 9.06 -5.86
N SER A 117 0.76 9.49 -4.72
CA SER A 117 1.63 10.66 -4.67
C SER A 117 2.48 10.78 -3.40
N THR A 118 3.64 11.43 -3.52
CA THR A 118 4.49 11.84 -2.38
C THR A 118 3.80 12.84 -1.44
N ALA A 119 2.96 13.72 -2.00
CA ALA A 119 2.13 14.64 -1.22
C ALA A 119 1.15 13.88 -0.31
N GLY A 120 0.56 12.79 -0.80
CA GLY A 120 -0.31 11.91 -0.02
C GLY A 120 0.43 11.25 1.15
N ALA A 121 1.64 10.73 0.90
CA ALA A 121 2.50 10.18 1.96
C ALA A 121 2.79 11.22 3.06
N THR A 122 3.17 12.44 2.66
CA THR A 122 3.48 13.53 3.59
C THR A 122 2.25 13.94 4.42
N ALA A 123 1.08 14.02 3.79
CA ALA A 123 -0.17 14.33 4.47
C ALA A 123 -0.54 13.25 5.51
N ILE A 124 -0.33 11.98 5.20
CA ILE A 124 -0.59 10.86 6.12
C ILE A 124 0.38 10.87 7.30
N LEU A 125 1.68 11.05 7.04
CA LEU A 125 2.68 11.19 8.12
C LEU A 125 2.36 12.37 9.04
N SER A 126 1.82 13.46 8.51
CA SER A 126 1.40 14.63 9.30
C SER A 126 0.14 14.37 10.11
N ALA A 127 -0.78 13.54 9.60
CA ALA A 127 -2.06 13.24 10.24
C ALA A 127 -1.95 12.12 11.30
N MET A 128 -0.96 11.24 11.19
CA MET A 128 -0.75 10.10 12.09
C MET A 128 0.44 10.34 13.02
N SER A 129 0.17 10.85 14.24
CA SER A 129 1.22 11.16 15.22
C SER A 129 2.08 9.95 15.61
N ASP A 130 1.48 8.75 15.65
CA ASP A 130 2.13 7.49 16.04
C ASP A 130 2.08 6.44 14.91
N VAL A 131 2.33 6.88 13.67
CA VAL A 131 2.22 6.03 12.46
C VAL A 131 2.98 4.71 12.59
N GLN A 132 4.19 4.73 13.16
CA GLN A 132 5.00 3.53 13.33
C GLN A 132 4.30 2.51 14.24
N LYS A 133 3.88 2.93 15.43
CA LYS A 133 3.26 2.05 16.42
C LYS A 133 1.95 1.45 15.89
N ILE A 134 1.17 2.25 15.19
CA ILE A 134 -0.08 1.81 14.56
C ILE A 134 0.22 0.74 13.51
N LEU A 135 1.15 0.99 12.60
CA LEU A 135 1.47 0.03 11.54
C LEU A 135 2.12 -1.25 12.06
N GLU A 136 2.94 -1.17 13.11
CA GLU A 136 3.46 -2.36 13.80
C GLU A 136 2.32 -3.19 14.39
N ASP A 137 1.37 -2.58 15.11
CA ASP A 137 0.21 -3.31 15.67
C ASP A 137 -0.63 -3.96 14.57
N LEU A 138 -0.91 -3.23 13.49
CA LEU A 138 -1.73 -3.73 12.39
C LEU A 138 -1.07 -4.89 11.64
N CYS A 139 0.25 -4.84 11.42
CA CYS A 139 0.97 -5.90 10.71
C CYS A 139 1.13 -7.18 11.55
N VAL A 140 1.22 -7.06 12.88
CA VAL A 140 1.54 -8.18 13.78
C VAL A 140 0.28 -8.81 14.39
N ASN A 141 -0.69 -7.98 14.80
CA ASN A 141 -1.79 -8.41 15.68
C ASN A 141 -3.15 -8.48 14.99
N ARG A 142 -3.23 -8.31 13.66
CA ARG A 142 -4.49 -8.33 12.90
C ARG A 142 -4.57 -9.46 11.89
N THR A 143 -5.76 -9.64 11.33
CA THR A 143 -6.01 -10.59 10.25
C THR A 143 -5.29 -10.16 8.98
N ILE A 144 -5.06 -11.12 8.06
CA ILE A 144 -4.41 -10.84 6.77
C ILE A 144 -5.09 -9.72 5.97
N ASP A 145 -6.42 -9.60 6.08
CA ASP A 145 -7.22 -8.57 5.40
C ASP A 145 -6.89 -7.14 5.85
N ILE A 146 -6.29 -6.98 7.03
CA ILE A 146 -5.83 -5.68 7.59
C ILE A 146 -4.30 -5.59 7.51
N ALA A 147 -3.60 -6.66 7.90
CA ALA A 147 -2.14 -6.70 7.97
C ALA A 147 -1.49 -6.49 6.60
N TYR A 148 -2.06 -7.05 5.52
CA TYR A 148 -1.50 -6.87 4.19
C TYR A 148 -1.64 -5.42 3.67
N PRO A 149 -2.83 -4.79 3.70
CA PRO A 149 -2.94 -3.35 3.43
C PRO A 149 -2.04 -2.49 4.33
N ALA A 150 -1.85 -2.85 5.61
CA ALA A 150 -0.97 -2.12 6.53
C ALA A 150 0.49 -2.21 6.11
N ALA A 151 0.97 -3.39 5.70
CA ALA A 151 2.31 -3.55 5.16
C ALA A 151 2.50 -2.77 3.86
N ARG A 152 1.48 -2.71 2.99
CA ARG A 152 1.51 -1.87 1.79
C ARG A 152 1.55 -0.39 2.12
N LEU A 153 0.77 0.06 3.10
CA LEU A 153 0.80 1.44 3.58
C LEU A 153 2.21 1.77 4.11
N ALA A 154 2.79 0.93 4.95
CA ALA A 154 4.16 1.07 5.44
C ALA A 154 5.18 1.15 4.30
N SER A 155 5.10 0.22 3.33
CA SER A 155 5.96 0.19 2.14
C SER A 155 5.86 1.48 1.33
N GLY A 156 4.63 1.94 1.06
CA GLY A 156 4.41 3.21 0.36
C GLY A 156 4.96 4.40 1.13
N LEU A 157 4.77 4.46 2.45
CA LEU A 157 5.26 5.57 3.27
C LEU A 157 6.77 5.62 3.31
N VAL A 158 7.42 4.47 3.35
CA VAL A 158 8.87 4.32 3.27
C VAL A 158 9.39 4.74 1.87
N GLN A 159 8.64 4.43 0.82
CA GLN A 159 8.99 4.78 -0.56
C GLN A 159 8.73 6.26 -0.90
N ASN A 160 7.73 6.89 -0.30
CA ASN A 160 7.28 8.23 -0.71
C ASN A 160 7.42 9.29 0.39
N GLY A 161 7.76 8.89 1.61
CA GLY A 161 7.84 9.76 2.78
C GLY A 161 9.15 10.54 2.90
N GLU A 162 9.10 11.58 3.72
CA GLU A 162 10.28 12.36 4.09
C GLU A 162 11.18 11.59 5.03
N ALA A 163 12.46 11.95 5.01
CA ALA A 163 13.52 11.24 5.70
C ALA A 163 13.14 10.90 7.16
N GLN A 164 12.82 11.87 8.00
CA GLN A 164 12.79 11.66 9.46
C GLN A 164 11.88 10.51 9.94
N CYS A 165 10.72 10.30 9.32
CA CYS A 165 9.78 9.23 9.70
C CYS A 165 10.11 7.88 9.06
N VAL A 166 10.90 7.88 7.98
CA VAL A 166 11.23 6.66 7.22
C VAL A 166 12.12 5.73 8.05
N SER A 167 12.94 6.26 8.96
CA SER A 167 13.87 5.42 9.72
C SER A 167 13.19 4.43 10.65
N GLU A 168 12.31 4.94 11.49
CA GLU A 168 11.56 4.13 12.43
C GLU A 168 10.66 3.12 11.70
N LEU A 169 9.99 3.55 10.62
CA LEU A 169 9.17 2.69 9.77
C LEU A 169 9.98 1.59 9.06
N THR A 170 11.19 1.90 8.60
CA THR A 170 12.07 0.91 7.94
C THR A 170 12.49 -0.17 8.93
N MET A 171 12.85 0.23 10.15
CA MET A 171 13.25 -0.71 11.21
C MET A 171 12.06 -1.55 11.68
N ALA A 172 10.87 -0.96 11.76
CA ALA A 172 9.62 -1.67 12.00
C ALA A 172 9.34 -2.73 10.91
N ALA A 173 9.47 -2.33 9.63
CA ALA A 173 9.26 -3.23 8.50
C ALA A 173 10.28 -4.39 8.51
N LEU A 174 11.55 -4.13 8.81
CA LEU A 174 12.57 -5.17 8.93
C LEU A 174 12.23 -6.17 10.05
N ARG A 175 11.83 -5.68 11.24
CA ARG A 175 11.40 -6.55 12.33
C ARG A 175 10.21 -7.42 11.93
N GLY A 176 9.20 -6.83 11.29
CA GLY A 176 8.03 -7.57 10.81
C GLY A 176 8.40 -8.62 9.74
N ALA A 177 9.21 -8.26 8.74
CA ALA A 177 9.69 -9.19 7.73
C ALA A 177 10.48 -10.38 8.32
N ALA A 178 11.24 -10.12 9.39
CA ALA A 178 12.03 -11.13 10.09
C ALA A 178 11.23 -12.03 11.04
N THR A 179 9.95 -11.73 11.27
CA THR A 179 9.12 -12.42 12.26
C THR A 179 8.37 -13.60 11.66
N ASP A 180 8.59 -14.82 12.19
CA ASP A 180 8.06 -16.04 11.59
C ASP A 180 6.57 -16.31 11.77
N HIS A 181 5.91 -15.64 12.71
CA HIS A 181 4.46 -15.79 12.95
C HIS A 181 3.59 -14.86 12.10
N ILE A 182 4.20 -13.98 11.31
CA ILE A 182 3.49 -13.09 10.38
C ILE A 182 3.26 -13.82 9.06
N ASP A 183 2.11 -13.58 8.43
CA ASP A 183 1.77 -14.15 7.13
C ASP A 183 2.85 -13.84 6.06
N GLY A 184 3.16 -14.82 5.21
CA GLY A 184 4.23 -14.71 4.23
C GLY A 184 4.06 -13.56 3.23
N LEU A 185 2.82 -13.18 2.88
CA LEU A 185 2.56 -12.05 1.99
C LEU A 185 2.88 -10.72 2.67
N VAL A 186 2.52 -10.58 3.94
CA VAL A 186 2.81 -9.39 4.76
C VAL A 186 4.33 -9.26 4.92
N ARG A 187 5.02 -10.36 5.26
CA ARG A 187 6.50 -10.38 5.38
C ARG A 187 7.19 -9.97 4.09
N MET A 188 6.70 -10.45 2.94
CA MET A 188 7.24 -10.09 1.63
C MET A 188 7.10 -8.60 1.34
N GLU A 189 5.92 -8.03 1.58
CA GLU A 189 5.66 -6.61 1.34
C GLU A 189 6.55 -5.71 2.22
N LEU A 190 6.75 -6.11 3.48
CA LEU A 190 7.66 -5.41 4.39
C LEU A 190 9.14 -5.56 3.97
N ALA A 191 9.55 -6.72 3.46
CA ALA A 191 10.90 -6.91 2.93
C ALA A 191 11.17 -6.04 1.69
N GLU A 192 10.18 -5.91 0.80
CA GLU A 192 10.25 -5.02 -0.36
C GLU A 192 10.39 -3.56 0.05
N ALA A 193 9.73 -3.13 1.13
CA ALA A 193 9.91 -1.79 1.70
C ALA A 193 11.36 -1.56 2.13
N VAL A 194 11.95 -2.51 2.86
CA VAL A 194 13.35 -2.45 3.30
C VAL A 194 14.31 -2.41 2.11
N ARG A 195 14.07 -3.25 1.09
CA ARG A 195 14.86 -3.26 -0.14
C ARG A 195 14.81 -1.93 -0.87
N ALA A 196 13.64 -1.30 -0.97
CA ALA A 196 13.50 0.01 -1.59
C ALA A 196 14.32 1.09 -0.86
N VAL A 197 14.38 1.06 0.47
CA VAL A 197 15.24 1.97 1.26
C VAL A 197 16.70 1.69 1.03
N ALA A 198 17.11 0.43 1.01
CA ALA A 198 18.49 0.06 0.72
C ALA A 198 18.94 0.62 -0.64
N CYS A 199 18.09 0.51 -1.66
CA CYS A 199 18.35 1.10 -2.98
C CYS A 199 18.47 2.62 -2.92
N LYS A 200 17.64 3.33 -2.16
CA LYS A 200 17.75 4.78 -1.98
C LYS A 200 19.05 5.17 -1.28
N CYS A 201 19.40 4.47 -0.19
CA CYS A 201 20.64 4.68 0.56
C CYS A 201 21.92 4.41 -0.27
N ALA A 202 21.81 3.66 -1.36
CA ALA A 202 22.91 3.43 -2.29
C ALA A 202 23.12 4.60 -3.28
N THR A 203 22.17 5.53 -3.41
CA THR A 203 22.30 6.67 -4.32
C THR A 203 23.05 7.83 -3.66
N PRO A 204 24.08 8.41 -4.33
CA PRO A 204 24.93 9.43 -3.74
C PRO A 204 24.23 10.77 -3.53
N ASP A 205 23.05 11.00 -4.11
CA ASP A 205 22.26 12.21 -3.88
C ASP A 205 21.41 12.13 -2.61
N TYR A 206 21.37 10.95 -1.98
CA TYR A 206 20.56 10.65 -0.79
C TYR A 206 21.35 10.87 0.52
N VAL A 207 22.36 11.75 0.51
CA VAL A 207 23.29 11.97 1.65
C VAL A 207 22.61 12.60 2.87
N SER A 208 21.40 13.16 2.72
CA SER A 208 20.74 13.90 3.79
C SER A 208 19.72 13.08 4.60
N SER A 209 19.63 11.77 4.40
CA SER A 209 18.45 11.01 4.84
C SER A 209 18.68 10.16 6.10
N CYS A 210 17.98 10.55 7.17
CA CYS A 210 17.35 9.79 8.27
C CYS A 210 17.77 8.38 8.72
N VAL A 211 18.01 7.43 7.82
CA VAL A 211 18.49 6.09 8.18
C VAL A 211 19.97 6.06 7.85
N SER A 212 20.80 5.95 8.88
CA SER A 212 22.20 5.67 8.64
C SER A 212 22.29 4.36 7.85
N ARG A 213 22.90 4.41 6.67
CA ARG A 213 23.21 3.20 5.88
C ARG A 213 23.87 2.12 6.74
N VAL A 214 24.77 2.53 7.64
CA VAL A 214 25.46 1.64 8.59
C VAL A 214 24.49 1.01 9.58
N GLU A 215 23.49 1.77 10.03
CA GLU A 215 22.46 1.27 10.94
C GLU A 215 21.54 0.24 10.28
N LEU A 216 21.08 0.51 9.05
CA LEU A 216 20.25 -0.44 8.30
C LEU A 216 21.01 -1.72 7.96
N GLN A 217 22.27 -1.59 7.54
CA GLN A 217 23.14 -2.73 7.26
C GLN A 217 23.31 -3.61 8.50
N ARG A 218 23.69 -3.01 9.63
CA ARG A 218 23.85 -3.73 10.90
C ARG A 218 22.55 -4.43 11.33
N ALA A 219 21.40 -3.79 11.14
CA ALA A 219 20.12 -4.38 11.49
C ALA A 219 19.75 -5.57 10.58
N LEU A 220 20.08 -5.50 9.29
CA LEU A 220 19.92 -6.62 8.36
C LEU A 220 20.81 -7.81 8.75
N GLU A 221 22.08 -7.56 9.05
CA GLU A 221 23.02 -8.58 9.53
C GLU A 221 22.51 -9.25 10.83
N GLU A 222 22.02 -8.45 11.78
CA GLU A 222 21.43 -8.96 13.01
C GLU A 222 20.15 -9.79 12.75
N ALA A 223 19.30 -9.35 11.83
CA ALA A 223 18.11 -10.10 11.43
C ALA A 223 18.49 -11.47 10.85
N PHE A 224 19.51 -11.55 9.99
CA PHE A 224 20.00 -12.83 9.45
C PHE A 224 20.65 -13.72 10.52
N ALA A 225 21.31 -13.13 11.53
CA ALA A 225 21.91 -13.89 12.62
C ALA A 225 20.86 -14.50 13.57
N ASN A 226 19.75 -13.78 13.79
CA ASN A 226 18.73 -14.15 14.79
C ASN A 226 17.58 -15.00 14.23
N SER A 227 17.35 -14.99 12.92
CA SER A 227 16.23 -15.69 12.31
C SER A 227 16.64 -17.02 11.70
N ALA A 228 15.86 -18.07 11.97
CA ALA A 228 15.96 -19.33 11.23
C ALA A 228 15.28 -19.19 9.86
N MET A 229 15.71 -18.19 9.08
CA MET A 229 15.13 -17.90 7.78
C MET A 229 15.36 -19.07 6.82
N ASP A 230 14.28 -19.56 6.24
CA ASP A 230 14.34 -20.46 5.10
C ASP A 230 15.03 -19.74 3.93
N GLU A 231 16.20 -20.24 3.51
CA GLU A 231 16.98 -19.67 2.42
C GLU A 231 16.23 -19.67 1.08
N SER A 232 15.24 -20.55 0.93
CA SER A 232 14.42 -20.63 -0.27
C SER A 232 13.25 -19.65 -0.28
N SER A 233 13.00 -18.97 0.84
CA SER A 233 11.90 -18.00 0.93
C SER A 233 12.22 -16.73 0.14
N GLY A 234 11.21 -16.20 -0.55
CA GLY A 234 11.36 -14.94 -1.28
C GLY A 234 11.65 -13.74 -0.36
N VAL A 235 11.24 -13.81 0.92
CA VAL A 235 11.54 -12.79 1.94
C VAL A 235 13.06 -12.73 2.18
N THR A 236 13.68 -13.89 2.43
CA THR A 236 15.13 -14.02 2.65
C THR A 236 15.91 -13.48 1.46
N ARG A 237 15.47 -13.82 0.23
CA ARG A 237 16.08 -13.30 -1.00
C ARG A 237 15.99 -11.78 -1.09
N CYS A 238 14.82 -11.21 -0.84
CA CYS A 238 14.59 -9.76 -0.90
C CYS A 238 15.44 -8.99 0.12
N LEU A 239 15.52 -9.45 1.37
CA LEU A 239 16.38 -8.85 2.39
C LEU A 239 17.87 -9.01 2.08
N ARG A 240 18.26 -10.12 1.44
CA ARG A 240 19.66 -10.37 1.06
C ARG A 240 20.08 -9.45 -0.10
N GLU A 241 19.19 -9.22 -1.06
CA GLU A 241 19.39 -8.20 -2.10
C GLU A 241 19.53 -6.78 -1.50
N ALA A 242 18.75 -6.46 -0.48
CA ALA A 242 18.88 -5.19 0.25
C ALA A 242 20.28 -5.07 0.89
N LEU A 243 20.75 -6.10 1.58
CA LEU A 243 22.08 -6.13 2.19
C LEU A 243 23.19 -5.98 1.15
N TYR A 244 23.16 -6.74 0.05
CA TYR A 244 24.15 -6.63 -1.03
C TYR A 244 24.15 -5.25 -1.69
N THR A 245 22.98 -4.62 -1.83
CA THR A 245 22.87 -3.26 -2.35
C THR A 245 23.58 -2.27 -1.43
N LEU A 246 23.43 -2.43 -0.11
CA LEU A 246 24.14 -1.61 0.86
C LEU A 246 25.64 -1.89 0.87
N GLU A 247 26.12 -3.11 0.64
CA GLU A 247 27.55 -3.42 0.65
C GLU A 247 28.27 -2.92 -0.61
N ALA A 248 27.62 -2.95 -1.78
CA ALA A 248 28.23 -2.64 -3.06
C ALA A 248 28.61 -1.15 -3.23
N THR A 249 27.98 -0.23 -2.51
CA THR A 249 28.25 1.20 -2.64
C THR A 249 29.47 1.60 -1.78
N PRO A 250 30.60 2.06 -2.31
CA PRO A 250 31.72 2.46 -1.45
C PRO A 250 31.36 3.66 -0.56
N LEU A 251 31.64 3.58 0.75
CA LEU A 251 31.37 4.66 1.74
C LEU A 251 32.20 5.93 1.50
N ASN A 252 33.30 5.82 0.75
CA ASN A 252 34.28 6.89 0.54
C ASN A 252 34.74 6.94 -0.91
N ALA A 253 33.82 7.06 -1.88
CA ALA A 253 34.26 7.55 -3.18
C ALA A 253 34.70 9.00 -2.98
N PRO A 254 36.01 9.34 -3.04
CA PRO A 254 36.45 10.71 -2.89
C PRO A 254 35.69 11.53 -3.93
N LEU A 255 35.05 12.62 -3.50
CA LEU A 255 34.54 13.64 -4.40
C LEU A 255 35.74 14.04 -5.27
N MET A 256 35.77 13.49 -6.48
CA MET A 256 36.75 13.85 -7.49
C MET A 256 36.49 15.32 -7.76
N ASP A 257 37.28 16.16 -7.09
CA ASP A 257 37.25 17.60 -7.18
C ASP A 257 37.34 17.92 -8.66
N SER A 258 36.20 18.27 -9.26
CA SER A 258 36.07 18.55 -10.67
C SER A 258 36.77 19.87 -10.89
N GLY A 259 38.10 19.77 -11.01
CA GLY A 259 39.01 20.88 -11.20
C GLY A 259 38.47 21.77 -12.30
N VAL A 260 37.95 22.92 -11.87
CA VAL A 260 37.57 24.03 -12.72
C VAL A 260 38.87 24.49 -13.38
N MET A 261 39.16 23.98 -14.57
CA MET A 261 40.17 24.59 -15.43
C MET A 261 39.60 25.92 -15.92
N ALA A 262 40.16 27.00 -15.38
CA ALA A 262 39.95 28.38 -15.80
C ALA A 262 40.54 28.63 -17.20
#